data_AF-A0A396JP14-F1
#
_entry.id   AF-A0A396JP14-F1
#
_cell.length_a   1.000
_cell.length_b   1.000
_cell.length_c   1.000
_cell.angle_alpha   90.00
_cell.angle_beta   90.00
_cell.angle_gamma   90.00
#
_symmetry.space_group_name_H-M   'P 1'
#
loop_
_entity.id
_entity.type
_entity.pdbx_description
1 polymer ?
#
loop_
_entity_poly.entity_id
_entity_poly.type
_entity_poly.pdbx_seq_one_letter_code
_entity_poly.pdbx_strand_id
1 'polypeptide(L)'
;MNHTLSDASGMLQFLSALGEISRGMSKPSISPVWSRELLNARDPPRVTYNHREYDPEPDNKGTMFPLDDMVHRTFFIGPTEVAAIRTLLPPNQMQQYSNFEIIAAYFWVVVQ
;
A
#
# COMPACT_ATOMS: atom_id res chain seq x y z
N MET A 1 2.54 -16.52 3.06
CA MET A 1 3.60 -15.52 3.35
C MET A 1 3.35 -14.95 4.74
N ASN A 2 4.39 -14.68 5.52
CA ASN A 2 4.27 -13.92 6.76
C ASN A 2 4.64 -12.44 6.51
N HIS A 3 3.70 -11.51 6.71
CA HIS A 3 3.89 -10.07 6.44
C HIS A 3 4.91 -9.39 7.38
N THR A 4 5.25 -10.02 8.50
CA THR A 4 6.34 -9.57 9.41
C THR A 4 7.72 -9.80 8.78
N LEU A 5 7.83 -10.75 7.84
CA LEU A 5 9.09 -11.06 7.19
C LEU A 5 9.38 -10.14 6.00
N SER A 6 8.36 -9.72 5.26
CA SER A 6 8.52 -8.90 4.06
C SER A 6 7.29 -8.06 3.78
N ASP A 7 7.52 -6.89 3.19
CA ASP A 7 6.51 -6.13 2.47
C ASP A 7 6.25 -6.74 1.07
N ALA A 8 5.39 -6.08 0.30
CA ALA A 8 5.07 -6.50 -1.06
C ALA A 8 6.31 -6.51 -1.98
N SER A 9 7.19 -5.52 -1.85
CA SER A 9 8.41 -5.43 -2.66
C SER A 9 9.39 -6.56 -2.37
N GLY A 10 9.61 -6.89 -1.08
CA GLY A 10 10.43 -8.02 -0.67
C GLY A 10 9.87 -9.35 -1.17
N MET A 11 8.55 -9.53 -1.15
CA MET A 11 7.90 -10.71 -1.75
C MET A 11 8.14 -10.78 -3.27
N LEU A 12 7.95 -9.68 -4.01
CA LEU A 12 8.16 -9.66 -5.45
C LEU A 12 9.61 -10.01 -5.79
N GLN A 13 10.60 -9.45 -5.07
CA GLN A 13 12.00 -9.82 -5.26
C GLN A 13 12.24 -11.31 -5.01
N PHE A 14 11.66 -11.88 -3.96
CA PHE A 14 11.76 -13.30 -3.68
C PHE A 14 11.16 -14.16 -4.81
N LEU A 15 9.96 -13.82 -5.29
CA LEU A 15 9.31 -14.55 -6.39
C LEU A 15 10.08 -14.43 -7.70
N SER A 16 10.65 -13.26 -8.00
CA SER A 16 11.54 -13.07 -9.15
C SER A 16 12.78 -13.94 -9.04
N ALA A 17 13.47 -13.93 -7.89
CA ALA A 17 14.63 -14.76 -7.61
C ALA A 17 14.30 -16.26 -7.74
N LEU A 18 13.17 -16.70 -7.18
CA LEU A 18 12.70 -18.07 -7.30
C LEU A 18 12.45 -18.45 -8.77
N GLY A 19 11.85 -17.55 -9.53
CA GLY A 19 11.61 -17.74 -10.97
C GLY A 19 12.90 -17.84 -11.77
N GLU A 20 13.94 -17.08 -11.42
CA GLU A 20 15.26 -17.15 -12.05
C GLU A 20 15.99 -18.46 -11.74
N ILE A 21 16.03 -18.85 -10.47
CA ILE A 21 16.67 -20.10 -10.04
C ILE A 21 15.96 -21.31 -10.66
N SER A 22 14.63 -21.29 -10.72
CA SER A 22 13.83 -22.31 -11.41
C SER A 22 14.16 -22.44 -12.90
N ARG A 23 14.67 -21.37 -13.52
CA ARG A 23 15.12 -21.33 -14.92
C ARG A 23 16.60 -21.68 -15.10
N GLY A 24 17.28 -22.13 -14.05
CA GLY A 24 18.69 -22.55 -14.10
C GLY A 24 19.70 -21.45 -13.83
N MET A 25 19.27 -20.26 -13.39
CA MET A 25 20.20 -19.23 -12.95
C MET A 25 20.87 -19.66 -11.65
N SER A 26 22.20 -19.52 -11.58
CA SER A 26 22.98 -19.93 -10.41
C SER A 26 22.79 -19.03 -9.19
N LYS A 27 22.30 -17.80 -9.40
CA LYS A 27 21.99 -16.83 -8.35
C LYS A 27 20.92 -15.84 -8.81
N PRO A 28 20.20 -15.21 -7.88
CA PRO A 28 19.31 -14.10 -8.18
C PRO A 28 20.04 -12.93 -8.83
N SER A 29 19.38 -12.22 -9.74
CA SER A 29 19.88 -10.98 -10.35
C SER A 29 20.02 -9.84 -9.34
N ILE A 30 19.11 -9.79 -8.37
CA ILE A 30 19.16 -8.86 -7.23
C ILE A 30 19.46 -9.67 -5.97
N SER A 31 20.58 -9.36 -5.31
CA SER A 31 20.96 -10.02 -4.06
C SER A 31 20.10 -9.49 -2.91
N PRO A 32 19.57 -10.37 -2.03
CA PRO A 32 18.84 -9.93 -0.86
C PRO A 32 19.76 -9.20 0.11
N VAL A 33 19.25 -8.13 0.73
CA VAL A 33 19.92 -7.42 1.81
C VAL A 33 19.24 -7.82 3.13
N TRP A 34 20.01 -8.43 4.03
CA TRP A 34 19.49 -8.94 5.31
C TRP A 34 19.64 -7.95 6.47
N SER A 35 20.24 -6.78 6.22
CA SER A 35 20.62 -5.78 7.22
C SER A 35 19.44 -4.98 7.79
N ARG A 36 18.53 -5.65 8.49
CA ARG A 36 17.36 -5.00 9.13
C ARG A 36 17.75 -4.03 10.25
N GLU A 37 18.94 -4.17 10.82
CA GLU A 37 19.52 -3.25 11.79
C GLU A 37 19.64 -1.81 11.27
N LEU A 38 19.66 -1.61 9.94
CA LEU A 38 19.62 -0.28 9.32
C LEU A 38 18.32 0.49 9.62
N LEU A 39 17.26 -0.23 10.01
CA LEU A 39 15.96 0.33 10.38
C LEU A 39 15.80 0.47 11.90
N ASN A 40 16.84 0.18 12.69
CA ASN A 40 16.79 0.40 14.14
C ASN A 40 16.59 1.88 14.47
N ALA A 41 15.99 2.15 15.63
CA ALA A 41 15.87 3.50 16.15
C ALA A 41 17.26 4.13 16.41
N ARG A 42 17.30 5.46 16.36
CA ARG A 42 18.46 6.25 16.82
C ARG A 42 18.69 6.05 18.32
N ASP A 43 19.91 6.29 18.77
CA ASP A 43 20.28 6.29 20.19
C ASP A 43 20.82 7.67 20.63
N PRO A 44 20.12 8.41 21.52
CA PRO A 44 18.80 8.09 22.07
C PRO A 44 17.69 8.21 21.00
N PRO A 45 16.53 7.56 21.18
CA PRO A 45 15.39 7.75 20.31
C PRO A 45 14.96 9.21 20.25
N ARG A 46 14.67 9.70 19.04
CA ARG A 46 14.22 11.09 18.80
C ARG A 46 12.95 11.07 17.98
N VAL A 47 11.83 11.41 18.59
CA VAL A 47 10.53 11.58 17.92
C VAL A 47 10.39 13.05 17.54
N THR A 48 10.11 13.35 16.27
CA THR A 48 10.03 14.73 15.75
C THR A 48 8.62 15.15 15.35
N TYR A 49 7.69 14.21 15.25
CA TYR A 49 6.30 14.44 14.86
C TYR A 49 5.37 13.63 15.73
N ASN A 50 4.13 14.10 15.88
CA ASN A 50 3.11 13.29 16.50
C ASN A 50 2.65 12.22 15.49
N HIS A 51 2.92 10.96 15.80
CA HIS A 51 2.61 9.82 14.93
C HIS A 51 1.16 9.36 15.13
N ARG A 52 0.23 10.06 14.47
CA ARG A 52 -1.23 9.79 14.57
C ARG A 52 -1.65 8.43 14.02
N GLU A 53 -0.81 7.80 13.21
CA GLU A 53 -1.02 6.43 12.75
C GLU A 53 -1.05 5.39 13.88
N TYR A 54 -0.59 5.75 15.09
CA TYR A 54 -0.68 4.93 16.29
C TYR A 54 -1.70 5.47 17.32
N ASP A 55 -2.48 6.49 16.98
CA ASP A 55 -3.56 6.96 17.85
C ASP A 55 -4.59 5.83 18.02
N PRO A 56 -5.20 5.67 19.21
CA PRO A 56 -6.22 4.65 19.41
C PRO A 56 -7.42 4.92 18.51
N GLU A 57 -7.87 3.89 17.79
CA GLU A 57 -9.09 4.02 16.99
C GLU A 57 -10.30 4.33 17.91
N PRO A 58 -11.22 5.20 17.47
CA PRO A 58 -12.47 5.42 18.20
C PRO A 58 -13.21 4.10 18.36
N ASP A 59 -13.74 3.82 19.57
CA ASP A 59 -14.47 2.58 19.87
C ASP A 59 -15.72 2.45 18.99
N ASN A 60 -15.55 1.77 17.86
CA ASN A 60 -16.53 1.51 16.81
C ASN A 60 -17.21 0.14 17.00
N LYS A 61 -17.32 -0.32 18.25
CA LYS A 61 -18.06 -1.54 18.67
C LYS A 61 -19.50 -1.64 18.16
N GLY A 62 -20.10 -0.54 17.68
CA GLY A 62 -21.43 -0.52 17.06
C GLY A 62 -21.47 -0.85 15.56
N THR A 63 -20.31 -0.93 14.88
CA THR A 63 -20.20 -1.09 13.42
C THR A 63 -19.38 -2.33 13.05
N MET A 64 -19.50 -3.40 13.84
CA MET A 64 -18.96 -4.70 13.47
C MET A 64 -19.85 -5.26 12.36
N PHE A 65 -19.57 -4.88 11.10
CA PHE A 65 -20.20 -5.50 9.95
C PHE A 65 -20.02 -7.01 10.07
N PRO A 66 -21.07 -7.82 9.89
CA PRO A 66 -20.92 -9.27 9.86
C PRO A 66 -19.87 -9.61 8.80
N LEU A 67 -18.73 -10.14 9.24
CA LEU A 67 -17.63 -10.51 8.34
C LEU A 67 -18.10 -11.51 7.28
N ASP A 68 -19.13 -12.29 7.62
CA ASP A 68 -19.70 -13.34 6.79
C ASP A 68 -20.49 -12.82 5.56
N ASP A 69 -20.94 -11.56 5.57
CA ASP A 69 -21.71 -10.95 4.46
C ASP A 69 -20.86 -10.01 3.59
N MET A 70 -19.55 -9.92 3.84
CA MET A 70 -18.66 -9.09 3.03
C MET A 70 -18.38 -9.74 1.68
N VAL A 71 -18.61 -8.98 0.61
CA VAL A 71 -18.38 -9.45 -0.75
C VAL A 71 -17.15 -8.79 -1.36
N HIS A 72 -16.20 -9.59 -1.84
CA HIS A 72 -15.06 -9.09 -2.58
C HIS A 72 -15.45 -8.84 -4.06
N ARG A 73 -15.12 -7.64 -4.56
CA ARG A 73 -15.31 -7.23 -5.96
C ARG A 73 -14.06 -6.52 -6.46
N THR A 74 -13.75 -6.73 -7.73
CA THR A 74 -12.65 -6.07 -8.41
C THR A 74 -13.20 -5.18 -9.51
N PHE A 75 -12.66 -3.97 -9.62
CA PHE A 75 -13.01 -3.00 -10.64
C PHE A 75 -11.78 -2.68 -11.47
N PHE A 76 -11.97 -2.50 -12.78
CA PHE A 76 -10.92 -1.99 -13.65
C PHE A 76 -11.06 -0.48 -13.78
N ILE A 77 -9.99 0.25 -13.50
CA ILE A 77 -9.93 1.71 -13.61
C ILE A 77 -8.82 2.03 -14.61
N GLY A 78 -9.21 2.40 -15.83
CA GLY A 78 -8.31 2.78 -16.90
C GLY A 78 -8.15 4.29 -17.04
N PRO A 79 -7.42 4.74 -18.08
CA PRO A 79 -7.21 6.16 -18.33
C PRO A 79 -8.50 6.97 -18.49
N THR A 80 -9.54 6.37 -19.09
CA THR A 80 -10.85 7.01 -19.29
C THR A 80 -11.56 7.24 -17.96
N GLU A 81 -11.60 6.23 -17.08
CA GLU A 81 -12.20 6.34 -15.74
C GLU A 81 -11.43 7.36 -14.89
N VAL A 82 -10.10 7.34 -14.94
CA VAL A 82 -9.28 8.34 -14.23
C VAL A 82 -9.55 9.75 -14.77
N ALA A 83 -9.67 9.93 -16.08
CA ALA A 83 -10.00 11.22 -16.67
C ALA A 83 -11.39 11.70 -16.21
N ALA A 84 -12.37 10.79 -16.13
CA ALA A 84 -13.70 11.10 -15.61
C ALA A 84 -13.70 11.46 -14.11
N ILE A 85 -12.90 10.78 -13.28
CA ILE A 85 -12.77 11.15 -11.86
C ILE A 85 -12.10 12.52 -11.74
N ARG A 86 -11.11 12.83 -12.60
CA ARG A 86 -10.43 14.12 -12.60
C ARG A 86 -11.35 15.30 -12.92
N THR A 87 -12.43 15.11 -13.68
CA THR A 87 -13.40 16.20 -13.93
C THR A 87 -14.25 16.56 -12.71
N LEU A 88 -14.23 15.74 -11.66
CA LEU A 88 -14.85 16.05 -10.37
C LEU A 88 -14.02 17.05 -9.54
N LEU A 89 -12.76 17.27 -9.90
CA LEU A 89 -11.88 18.21 -9.23
C LEU A 89 -12.11 19.65 -9.75
N PRO A 90 -11.82 20.67 -8.94
CA PRO A 90 -11.77 22.05 -9.42
C PRO A 90 -10.87 22.19 -10.65
N PRO A 91 -11.23 23.04 -11.64
CA PRO A 91 -10.49 23.14 -12.91
C PRO A 91 -9.00 23.43 -12.76
N ASN A 92 -8.62 24.17 -11.71
CA ASN A 92 -7.23 24.52 -11.41
C ASN A 92 -6.41 23.38 -10.76
N GLN A 93 -7.03 22.25 -10.42
CA GLN A 93 -6.39 21.14 -9.69
C GLN A 93 -6.37 19.82 -10.47
N MET A 94 -6.96 19.78 -11.67
CA MET A 94 -7.14 18.55 -12.45
C MET A 94 -5.84 17.78 -12.74
N GLN A 95 -4.69 18.46 -12.76
CA GLN A 95 -3.36 17.87 -13.02
C GLN A 95 -2.42 17.92 -11.81
N GLN A 96 -2.88 18.40 -10.65
CA GLN A 96 -2.03 18.59 -9.48
C GLN A 96 -1.68 17.27 -8.78
N TYR A 97 -2.57 16.28 -8.87
CA TYR A 97 -2.46 15.03 -8.14
C TYR A 97 -2.16 13.84 -9.06
N SER A 98 -1.42 12.87 -8.52
CA SER A 98 -1.15 11.59 -9.16
C SER A 98 -2.43 10.77 -9.36
N ASN A 99 -2.39 9.77 -10.25
CA ASN A 99 -3.52 8.86 -10.42
C ASN A 99 -3.84 8.10 -9.12
N PHE A 100 -2.81 7.75 -8.34
CA PHE A 100 -2.97 7.04 -7.07
C PHE A 100 -3.77 7.87 -6.07
N GLU A 101 -3.37 9.13 -5.84
CA GLU A 101 -4.05 10.02 -4.90
C GLU A 101 -5.52 10.24 -5.25
N ILE A 102 -5.81 10.42 -6.54
CA ILE A 102 -7.18 10.65 -7.01
C ILE A 102 -8.05 9.41 -6.83
N ILE A 103 -7.55 8.24 -7.20
CA ILE A 103 -8.29 6.98 -7.05
C ILE A 103 -8.52 6.70 -5.55
N ALA A 104 -7.48 6.85 -4.71
CA ALA A 104 -7.60 6.64 -3.27
C ALA A 104 -8.61 7.60 -2.63
N ALA A 105 -8.56 8.90 -2.98
CA ALA A 105 -9.51 9.89 -2.48
C ALA A 105 -10.95 9.61 -2.95
N TYR A 106 -11.12 9.22 -4.22
CA TYR A 106 -12.43 8.87 -4.75
C TYR A 106 -13.07 7.71 -3.99
N PHE A 107 -12.32 6.62 -3.74
CA PHE A 107 -12.84 5.50 -2.95
C PHE A 107 -13.07 5.87 -1.48
N TRP A 108 -12.20 6.71 -0.91
CA TRP A 108 -12.40 7.20 0.46
C TRP A 108 -13.75 7.90 0.62
N VAL A 109 -14.14 8.73 -0.36
CA VAL A 109 -15.42 9.47 -0.34
C VAL A 109 -16.62 8.58 -0.67
N VAL A 110 -16.46 7.61 -1.57
CA VAL A 110 -17.58 6.80 -2.10
C VAL A 110 -17.91 5.59 -1.23
N VAL A 111 -16.94 5.06 -0.46
CA VAL A 111 -17.07 3.81 0.30
C VAL A 111 -17.30 4.04 1.80
N GLN A 112 -17.25 5.29 2.28
CA GLN A 112 -17.75 5.67 3.62
C GLN A 112 -19.25 5.97 3.58
#